data_AF-A0A3D1TVQ9-F1
#
_entry.id   AF-A0A3D1TVQ9-F1
#
_cell.length_a   1.000
_cell.length_b   1.000
_cell.length_c   1.000
_cell.angle_alpha   90.00
_cell.angle_beta   90.00
_cell.angle_gamma   90.00
#
_symmetry.space_group_name_H-M   'P 1'
#
loop_
_entity.id
_entity.type
_entity.pdbx_description
1 polymer ?
#
loop_
_entity_poly.entity_id
_entity_poly.type
_entity_poly.pdbx_seq_one_letter_code
_entity_poly.pdbx_strand_id
1 'polypeptide(L)'
;FAKEVMSRAGVPTARYGLFDDLRSALAYIYENPGPLVVKADGLASGKGVTVCETSEEARRAARDALETRVFGEAGAALLIEEVLTGVEVSLLAFVDGERARALPIAQDHKRLLDRDLGPNTGGMGAYAPVPFLDKQDREALLDLTVSPIVSTLYEMGMPYRGLLFAGLMLTPDGPRVLEYNCRFGDPETQAILPLMREDLLPWLLAAAEGTLPPTAPHCTGSAVAVVYASPGYPEAPQLGSRVFGLEDLNPETLLFHAGTSLDPEGEVVTSGGRVLSVVGHGDTYEGARSRAYSSQLRFEGMQYRTDIGGHDAPDKMRSTGWLSPASSRALPVERPAGRGRPQLAPTTVPAGARHVSEEASSPRIAVLVSGEGSNLQALLDARTNETLGAEIVVVVSHRVGARALARARGAGIPAYALPLTDRKNKEARRLHEEQVLGLLQSYDVDLVVLAGWMLILSPNFLDGCRFPVLNVHPALLPLNGEQQI
;
A
#
# COMPACT_ATOMS: atom_id res chain seq x y z
N PHE A 1 5.49 -3.66 16.27
CA PHE A 1 5.37 -4.78 15.32
C PHE A 1 6.43 -4.78 14.21
N ALA A 2 6.32 -3.95 13.14
CA ALA A 2 7.19 -4.09 11.96
C ALA A 2 8.69 -4.03 12.28
N LYS A 3 9.10 -3.10 13.16
CA LYS A 3 10.48 -2.97 13.65
C LYS A 3 10.97 -4.17 14.46
N GLU A 4 10.11 -4.78 15.26
CA GLU A 4 10.43 -5.98 16.03
C GLU A 4 10.63 -7.17 15.09
N VAL A 5 9.75 -7.32 14.09
CA VAL A 5 9.89 -8.37 13.06
C VAL A 5 11.16 -8.16 12.24
N MET A 6 11.46 -6.94 11.81
CA MET A 6 12.73 -6.62 11.12
C MET A 6 13.95 -6.98 11.97
N SER A 7 13.94 -6.61 13.26
CA SER A 7 15.03 -6.94 14.18
C SER A 7 15.21 -8.45 14.35
N ARG A 8 14.12 -9.21 14.50
CA ARG A 8 14.14 -10.68 14.58
C ARG A 8 14.64 -11.32 13.28
N ALA A 9 14.24 -10.76 12.14
CA ALA A 9 14.62 -11.24 10.81
C ALA A 9 16.04 -10.84 10.38
N GLY A 10 16.72 -9.96 11.13
CA GLY A 10 18.00 -9.39 10.74
C GLY A 10 17.91 -8.43 9.55
N VAL A 11 16.73 -7.86 9.29
CA VAL A 11 16.49 -6.93 8.18
C VAL A 11 17.01 -5.53 8.55
N PRO A 12 17.85 -4.91 7.71
CA PRO A 12 18.46 -3.63 8.04
C PRO A 12 17.42 -2.50 7.95
N THR A 13 17.35 -1.67 9.00
CA THR A 13 16.41 -0.55 9.12
C THR A 13 17.01 0.57 9.96
N ALA A 14 16.38 1.74 9.99
CA ALA A 14 16.78 2.86 10.86
C ALA A 14 16.81 2.42 12.33
N ARG A 15 17.86 2.81 13.07
CA ARG A 15 17.91 2.72 14.53
C ARG A 15 16.71 3.46 15.11
N TYR A 16 16.11 2.87 16.14
CA TYR A 16 14.85 3.37 16.67
C TYR A 16 14.69 3.10 18.17
N GLY A 17 13.80 3.88 18.79
CA GLY A 17 13.23 3.62 20.10
C GLY A 17 11.70 3.66 20.05
N LEU A 18 11.06 2.86 20.90
CA LEU A 18 9.60 2.84 21.11
C LEU A 18 9.29 3.37 22.50
N PHE A 19 8.35 4.31 22.60
CA PHE A 19 8.03 4.98 23.85
C PHE A 19 6.52 5.10 24.03
N ASP A 20 6.02 4.78 25.21
CA ASP A 20 4.62 5.01 25.60
C ASP A 20 4.47 6.23 26.53
N ASP A 21 5.58 6.85 26.93
CA ASP A 21 5.62 8.03 27.78
C ASP A 21 6.56 9.11 27.26
N LEU A 22 6.18 10.37 27.50
CA LEU A 22 6.93 11.52 27.03
C LEU A 22 8.32 11.64 27.68
N ARG A 23 8.49 11.21 28.93
CA ARG A 23 9.76 11.36 29.64
C ARG A 23 10.84 10.49 28.99
N SER A 24 10.53 9.23 28.73
CA SER A 24 11.43 8.29 28.07
C SER A 24 11.73 8.72 26.63
N ALA A 25 10.71 9.20 25.90
CA ALA A 25 10.90 9.74 24.55
C ALA A 25 11.86 10.95 24.53
N LEU A 26 11.69 11.90 25.45
CA LEU A 26 12.56 13.07 25.56
C LEU A 26 13.99 12.71 25.98
N ALA A 27 14.16 11.70 26.85
CA ALA A 27 15.47 11.19 27.22
C ALA A 27 16.19 10.58 26.01
N TYR A 28 15.50 9.77 25.21
CA TYR A 28 16.07 9.20 23.99
C TYR A 28 16.49 10.29 22.98
N ILE A 29 15.66 11.32 22.77
CA ILE A 29 16.01 12.46 21.90
C ILE A 29 17.24 13.21 22.43
N TYR A 30 17.40 13.31 23.75
CA TYR A 30 18.57 13.94 24.35
C TYR A 30 19.84 13.11 24.15
N GLU A 31 19.76 11.79 24.31
CA GLU A 31 20.87 10.86 24.10
C GLU A 31 21.25 10.70 22.62
N ASN A 32 20.33 10.98 21.70
CA ASN A 32 20.50 10.88 20.25
C ASN A 32 20.32 12.25 19.58
N PRO A 33 21.26 13.20 19.75
CA PRO A 33 21.15 14.52 19.14
C PRO A 33 21.30 14.45 17.62
N GLY A 34 20.55 15.31 16.92
CA GLY A 34 20.56 15.40 15.46
C GLY A 34 19.18 15.22 14.84
N PRO A 35 19.11 15.09 13.50
CA PRO A 35 17.86 14.88 12.81
C PRO A 35 17.21 13.55 13.19
N LEU A 36 15.93 13.58 13.53
CA LEU A 36 15.14 12.42 13.95
C LEU A 36 13.81 12.37 13.20
N VAL A 37 13.27 11.17 13.03
CA VAL A 37 11.91 10.99 12.54
C VAL A 37 11.03 10.58 13.71
N VAL A 38 9.97 11.34 13.96
CA VAL A 38 8.96 11.05 14.97
C VAL A 38 7.72 10.51 14.30
N LYS A 39 7.35 9.27 14.64
CA LYS A 39 6.19 8.57 14.09
C LYS A 39 5.23 8.19 15.22
N ALA A 40 3.97 8.58 15.10
CA ALA A 40 2.91 8.06 15.98
C ALA A 40 2.45 6.69 15.48
N ASP A 41 2.39 5.68 16.36
CA ASP A 41 1.89 4.35 16.01
C ASP A 41 0.39 4.38 15.65
N GLY A 42 0.05 3.91 14.45
CA GLY A 42 -1.31 3.91 13.89
C GLY A 42 -1.41 4.34 12.42
N LEU A 43 -2.49 3.93 11.72
CA LEU A 43 -2.79 4.31 10.33
C LEU A 43 -3.16 5.80 10.24
N ALA A 44 -2.16 6.68 10.16
CA ALA A 44 -2.35 8.14 10.12
C ALA A 44 -2.38 8.72 8.69
N SER A 45 -2.74 7.94 7.67
CA SER A 45 -2.82 8.38 6.25
C SER A 45 -1.60 9.19 5.77
N GLY A 46 -0.38 8.80 6.18
CA GLY A 46 0.86 9.51 5.84
C GLY A 46 1.11 10.82 6.60
N LYS A 47 0.19 11.26 7.47
CA LYS A 47 0.30 12.48 8.29
C LYS A 47 0.87 12.24 9.70
N GLY A 48 1.17 10.99 10.05
CA GLY A 48 1.71 10.60 11.36
C GLY A 48 3.24 10.57 11.44
N VAL A 49 3.94 11.04 10.41
CA VAL A 49 5.41 11.01 10.31
C VAL A 49 5.92 12.45 10.23
N THR A 50 6.75 12.85 11.18
CA THR A 50 7.42 14.16 11.19
C THR A 50 8.92 13.96 11.11
N VAL A 51 9.56 14.49 10.05
CA VAL A 51 11.01 14.56 9.95
C VAL A 51 11.46 15.85 10.62
N CYS A 52 12.27 15.74 11.66
CA CYS A 52 12.74 16.84 12.48
C CYS A 52 14.23 17.05 12.20
N GLU A 53 14.62 18.24 11.79
CA GLU A 53 16.03 18.58 11.54
C GLU A 53 16.79 18.84 12.84
N THR A 54 16.08 19.23 13.90
CA THR A 54 16.66 19.53 15.20
C THR A 54 16.01 18.73 16.33
N SER A 55 16.75 18.54 17.42
CA SER A 55 16.21 17.93 18.63
C SER A 55 15.05 18.73 19.22
N GLU A 56 14.99 20.06 19.04
CA GLU A 56 13.85 20.87 19.52
C GLU A 56 12.58 20.55 18.73
N GLU A 57 12.69 20.42 17.41
CA GLU A 57 11.58 19.97 16.56
C GLU A 57 11.13 18.56 16.94
N ALA A 58 12.07 17.64 17.18
CA ALA A 58 11.75 16.28 17.60
C ALA A 58 11.03 16.24 18.94
N ARG A 59 11.45 17.08 19.91
CA ARG A 59 10.78 17.21 21.21
C ARG A 59 9.37 17.79 21.05
N ARG A 60 9.20 18.79 20.18
CA ARG A 60 7.87 19.35 19.88
C ARG A 60 6.97 18.30 19.23
N ALA A 61 7.45 17.60 18.21
CA ALA A 61 6.71 16.54 17.55
C ALA A 61 6.33 15.39 18.51
N ALA A 62 7.24 15.01 19.41
CA ALA A 62 6.98 14.01 20.45
C ALA A 62 5.91 14.49 21.45
N ARG A 63 5.97 15.76 21.88
CA ARG A 63 4.92 16.38 22.70
C ARG A 63 3.62 16.43 21.96
N ASP A 64 3.58 16.93 20.74
CA ASP A 64 2.36 17.05 19.94
C ASP A 64 1.72 15.67 19.76
N ALA A 65 2.51 14.64 19.42
CA ALA A 65 2.02 13.28 19.27
C ALA A 65 1.40 12.70 20.55
N LEU A 66 1.95 13.01 21.73
CA LEU A 66 1.53 12.46 23.02
C LEU A 66 0.51 13.33 23.78
N GLU A 67 0.61 14.66 23.70
CA GLU A 67 -0.23 15.65 24.40
C GLU A 67 -1.53 15.93 23.65
N THR A 68 -1.51 16.07 22.31
CA THR A 68 -2.73 16.42 21.57
C THR A 68 -3.76 15.30 21.55
N ARG A 69 -3.39 14.07 21.96
CA ARG A 69 -4.26 12.88 21.91
C ARG A 69 -5.03 12.77 20.58
N VAL A 70 -4.49 13.30 19.47
CA VAL A 70 -5.12 13.27 18.14
C VAL A 70 -5.41 11.82 17.70
N PHE A 71 -4.77 10.83 18.37
CA PHE A 71 -5.01 9.39 18.18
C PHE A 71 -5.47 8.64 19.46
N GLY A 72 -5.54 9.33 20.61
CA GLY A 72 -6.24 8.91 21.83
C GLY A 72 -5.58 7.84 22.75
N GLU A 73 -5.98 7.81 24.04
CA GLU A 73 -5.65 6.90 25.20
C GLU A 73 -5.53 5.35 25.06
N ALA A 74 -5.23 4.75 23.91
CA ALA A 74 -4.38 3.55 23.93
C ALA A 74 -2.99 4.14 23.73
N GLY A 75 -2.05 3.92 24.64
CA GLY A 75 -0.71 4.50 24.54
C GLY A 75 -0.21 4.42 23.10
N ALA A 76 -0.24 5.56 22.39
CA ALA A 76 0.24 5.63 21.03
C ALA A 76 1.74 5.48 21.21
N ALA A 77 2.26 4.29 20.91
CA ALA A 77 3.68 4.07 20.94
C ALA A 77 4.29 5.09 19.99
N LEU A 78 5.12 5.97 20.53
CA LEU A 78 5.90 6.89 19.75
C LEU A 78 7.12 6.13 19.26
N LEU A 79 7.24 5.99 17.96
CA LEU A 79 8.43 5.48 17.31
C LEU A 79 9.32 6.66 16.94
N ILE A 80 10.53 6.71 17.50
CA ILE A 80 11.54 7.72 17.15
C ILE A 80 12.68 7.02 16.45
N GLU A 81 13.02 7.47 15.25
CA GLU A 81 14.03 6.85 14.39
C GLU A 81 15.12 7.85 14.02
N GLU A 82 16.31 7.35 13.70
CA GLU A 82 17.29 8.16 12.99
C GLU A 82 16.78 8.54 11.59
N VAL A 83 17.18 9.72 11.10
CA VAL A 83 16.93 10.10 9.71
C VAL A 83 17.89 9.35 8.80
N LEU A 84 17.34 8.58 7.87
CA LEU A 84 18.11 7.96 6.80
C LEU A 84 18.22 8.92 5.61
N THR A 85 19.39 8.97 5.00
CA THR A 85 19.66 9.76 3.80
C THR A 85 20.12 8.85 2.67
N GLY A 86 19.65 9.14 1.46
CA GLY A 86 19.89 8.27 0.32
C GLY A 86 18.84 8.46 -0.77
N VAL A 87 18.77 7.47 -1.66
CA VAL A 87 17.73 7.40 -2.69
C VAL A 87 16.61 6.49 -2.22
N GLU A 88 15.39 7.02 -2.19
CA GLU A 88 14.19 6.23 -1.87
C GLU A 88 13.74 5.41 -3.09
N VAL A 89 13.46 4.14 -2.88
CA VAL A 89 12.91 3.22 -3.89
C VAL A 89 11.86 2.30 -3.26
N SER A 90 10.95 1.81 -4.08
CA SER A 90 9.86 0.91 -3.69
C SER A 90 10.07 -0.47 -4.32
N LEU A 91 10.14 -1.51 -3.48
CA LEU A 91 10.19 -2.91 -3.92
C LEU A 91 8.87 -3.59 -3.56
N LEU A 92 8.11 -4.02 -4.57
CA LEU A 92 6.84 -4.73 -4.39
C LEU A 92 7.07 -6.21 -4.74
N ALA A 93 6.48 -7.12 -3.96
CA ALA A 93 6.56 -8.55 -4.22
C ALA A 93 5.22 -9.26 -3.98
N PHE A 94 4.88 -10.19 -4.86
CA PHE A 94 3.85 -11.19 -4.56
C PHE A 94 4.38 -12.18 -3.53
N VAL A 95 3.59 -12.51 -2.52
CA VAL A 95 3.94 -13.42 -1.43
C VAL A 95 2.83 -14.45 -1.25
N ASP A 96 3.19 -15.73 -1.15
CA ASP A 96 2.22 -16.84 -1.07
C ASP A 96 2.12 -17.51 0.31
N GLY A 97 2.75 -16.90 1.31
CA GLY A 97 2.91 -17.44 2.66
C GLY A 97 4.34 -17.85 2.96
N GLU A 98 5.08 -18.31 1.94
CA GLU A 98 6.43 -18.84 2.10
C GLU A 98 7.43 -18.24 1.10
N ARG A 99 6.99 -17.98 -0.14
CA ARG A 99 7.81 -17.51 -1.26
C ARG A 99 7.41 -16.09 -1.62
N ALA A 100 8.40 -15.31 -2.06
CA ALA A 100 8.19 -13.96 -2.58
C ALA A 100 8.73 -13.81 -4.00
N ARG A 101 8.05 -13.04 -4.85
CA ARG A 101 8.47 -12.72 -6.23
C ARG A 101 8.38 -11.22 -6.48
N ALA A 102 9.55 -10.62 -6.70
CA ALA A 102 9.68 -9.18 -6.90
C ALA A 102 9.15 -8.73 -8.27
N LEU A 103 8.42 -7.63 -8.24
CA LEU A 103 8.12 -6.79 -9.40
C LEU A 103 9.29 -5.82 -9.68
N PRO A 104 9.33 -5.15 -10.85
CA PRO A 104 10.28 -4.06 -11.10
C PRO A 104 10.33 -3.05 -9.96
N ILE A 105 11.54 -2.61 -9.61
CA ILE A 105 11.73 -1.56 -8.60
C ILE A 105 11.18 -0.26 -9.18
N ALA A 106 10.36 0.44 -8.39
CA ALA A 106 9.86 1.75 -8.73
C ALA A 106 10.49 2.82 -7.84
N GLN A 107 10.40 4.06 -8.27
CA GLN A 107 10.63 5.21 -7.40
C GLN A 107 9.44 6.16 -7.51
N ASP A 108 8.91 6.57 -6.37
CA ASP A 108 7.82 7.54 -6.28
C ASP A 108 8.36 8.95 -5.96
N HIS A 109 7.49 9.94 -6.16
CA HIS A 109 7.78 11.34 -5.89
C HIS A 109 6.71 11.91 -4.94
N LYS A 110 6.99 11.88 -3.64
CA LYS A 110 6.01 12.26 -2.59
C LYS A 110 5.73 13.75 -2.50
N ARG A 111 6.68 14.61 -2.85
CA ARG A 111 6.56 16.06 -2.67
C ARG A 111 5.72 16.70 -3.77
N LEU A 112 4.90 17.68 -3.42
CA LEU A 112 3.91 18.31 -4.30
C LEU A 112 4.54 19.03 -5.50
N LEU A 113 5.67 19.72 -5.27
CA LEU A 113 6.29 20.60 -6.25
C LEU A 113 7.58 19.97 -6.80
N ASP A 114 8.01 20.47 -7.97
CA ASP A 114 9.27 20.09 -8.59
C ASP A 114 10.46 20.26 -7.64
N ARG A 115 11.51 19.47 -7.86
CA ARG A 115 12.74 19.41 -7.05
C ARG A 115 12.49 19.00 -5.60
N ASP A 116 11.46 18.19 -5.41
CA ASP A 116 11.06 17.64 -4.12
C ASP A 116 10.69 18.72 -3.08
N LEU A 117 10.04 19.81 -3.54
CA LEU A 117 9.61 20.93 -2.70
C LEU A 117 8.11 20.83 -2.32
N GLY A 118 7.71 21.66 -1.35
CA GLY A 118 6.31 21.71 -0.87
C GLY A 118 5.95 20.57 0.09
N PRO A 119 4.67 20.43 0.46
CA PRO A 119 4.25 19.42 1.42
C PRO A 119 4.41 17.98 0.89
N ASN A 120 4.50 17.01 1.80
CA ASN A 120 4.38 15.60 1.45
C ASN A 120 2.94 15.30 1.01
N THR A 121 2.81 14.44 -0.01
CA THR A 121 1.55 14.01 -0.60
C THR A 121 1.46 12.48 -0.56
N GLY A 122 0.40 11.93 -1.15
CA GLY A 122 0.31 10.50 -1.41
C GLY A 122 1.15 10.02 -2.60
N GLY A 123 1.88 10.91 -3.28
CA GLY A 123 2.66 10.64 -4.49
C GLY A 123 2.15 11.44 -5.69
N MET A 124 3.03 12.24 -6.29
CA MET A 124 2.79 13.07 -7.48
C MET A 124 3.23 12.41 -8.79
N GLY A 125 3.83 11.23 -8.70
CA GLY A 125 4.25 10.44 -9.84
C GLY A 125 5.18 9.32 -9.42
N ALA A 126 5.40 8.37 -10.32
CA ALA A 126 6.32 7.27 -10.13
C ALA A 126 6.90 6.82 -11.46
N TYR A 127 8.02 6.11 -11.43
CA TYR A 127 8.57 5.47 -12.62
C TYR A 127 9.16 4.10 -12.29
N ALA A 128 9.18 3.22 -13.28
CA ALA A 128 9.78 1.90 -13.20
C ALA A 128 10.28 1.42 -14.59
N PRO A 129 11.29 0.53 -14.65
CA PRO A 129 12.20 0.22 -13.55
C PRO A 129 13.06 1.43 -13.20
N VAL A 130 13.67 1.42 -12.01
CA VAL A 130 14.70 2.38 -11.63
C VAL A 130 15.97 2.14 -12.48
N PRO A 131 16.40 3.07 -13.36
CA PRO A 131 17.38 2.79 -14.44
C PRO A 131 18.76 2.27 -14.00
N PHE A 132 19.12 2.47 -12.74
CA PHE A 132 20.43 2.14 -12.19
C PHE A 132 20.43 0.88 -11.31
N LEU A 133 19.27 0.23 -11.15
CA LEU A 133 19.14 -1.03 -10.45
C LEU A 133 18.75 -2.10 -11.47
N ASP A 134 19.59 -3.12 -11.58
CA ASP A 134 19.32 -4.21 -12.51
C ASP A 134 18.52 -5.35 -11.86
N LYS A 135 18.36 -6.45 -12.60
CA LYS A 135 17.67 -7.64 -12.10
C LYS A 135 18.40 -8.27 -10.90
N GLN A 136 19.73 -8.26 -10.87
CA GLN A 136 20.51 -8.82 -9.76
C GLN A 136 20.34 -7.96 -8.51
N ASP A 137 20.37 -6.63 -8.65
CA ASP A 137 20.11 -5.70 -7.55
C ASP A 137 18.71 -5.93 -6.98
N ARG A 138 17.69 -6.12 -7.85
CA ARG A 138 16.32 -6.45 -7.42
C ARG A 138 16.25 -7.74 -6.60
N GLU A 139 16.83 -8.84 -7.08
CA GLU A 139 16.82 -10.10 -6.33
C GLU A 139 17.58 -9.97 -5.01
N ALA A 140 18.71 -9.23 -5.01
CA ALA A 140 19.48 -8.98 -3.80
C ALA A 140 18.69 -8.15 -2.76
N LEU A 141 17.94 -7.14 -3.20
CA LEU A 141 17.05 -6.38 -2.32
C LEU A 141 15.88 -7.23 -1.81
N LEU A 142 15.31 -8.11 -2.64
CA LEU A 142 14.27 -9.06 -2.23
C LEU A 142 14.80 -9.99 -1.11
N ASP A 143 15.98 -10.58 -1.32
CA ASP A 143 16.60 -11.49 -0.35
C ASP A 143 17.06 -10.79 0.93
N LEU A 144 17.43 -9.52 0.86
CA LEU A 144 17.82 -8.72 2.02
C LEU A 144 16.62 -8.21 2.83
N THR A 145 15.52 -7.85 2.16
CA THR A 145 14.47 -7.02 2.78
C THR A 145 13.08 -7.66 2.82
N VAL A 146 12.77 -8.62 1.96
CA VAL A 146 11.43 -9.22 1.87
C VAL A 146 11.45 -10.67 2.32
N SER A 147 12.31 -11.50 1.72
CA SER A 147 12.40 -12.94 2.01
C SER A 147 12.59 -13.26 3.51
N PRO A 148 13.41 -12.51 4.29
CA PRO A 148 13.57 -12.77 5.72
C PRO A 148 12.32 -12.42 6.54
N ILE A 149 11.56 -11.39 6.13
CA ILE A 149 10.29 -11.03 6.77
C ILE A 149 9.26 -12.12 6.54
N VAL A 150 9.10 -12.59 5.31
CA VAL A 150 8.17 -13.67 4.96
C VAL A 150 8.48 -14.92 5.77
N SER A 151 9.76 -15.32 5.82
CA SER A 151 10.20 -16.47 6.61
C SER A 151 9.92 -16.29 8.11
N THR A 152 10.22 -15.12 8.67
CA THR A 152 10.00 -14.84 10.10
C THR A 152 8.51 -14.85 10.46
N LEU A 153 7.65 -14.29 9.59
CA LEU A 153 6.20 -14.30 9.80
C LEU A 153 5.63 -15.71 9.74
N TYR A 154 6.12 -16.56 8.83
CA TYR A 154 5.78 -17.97 8.78
C TYR A 154 6.17 -18.70 10.08
N GLU A 155 7.41 -18.53 10.56
CA GLU A 155 7.88 -19.10 11.83
C GLU A 155 7.09 -18.62 13.06
N MET A 156 6.48 -17.44 12.97
CA MET A 156 5.59 -16.88 14.00
C MET A 156 4.17 -17.45 13.93
N GLY A 157 3.87 -18.34 12.99
CA GLY A 157 2.51 -18.87 12.76
C GLY A 157 1.57 -17.84 12.12
N MET A 158 2.11 -16.81 11.48
CA MET A 158 1.36 -15.71 10.86
C MET A 158 1.76 -15.55 9.37
N PRO A 159 1.61 -16.59 8.52
CA PRO A 159 2.06 -16.53 7.14
C PRO A 159 1.40 -15.37 6.39
N TYR A 160 2.22 -14.59 5.69
CA TYR A 160 1.75 -13.43 4.93
C TYR A 160 1.43 -13.81 3.49
N ARG A 161 0.22 -13.49 3.01
CA ARG A 161 -0.19 -13.71 1.61
C ARG A 161 -0.66 -12.42 0.96
N GLY A 162 -0.39 -12.28 -0.33
CA GLY A 162 -0.76 -11.12 -1.13
C GLY A 162 0.46 -10.29 -1.54
N LEU A 163 0.30 -8.98 -1.63
CA LEU A 163 1.40 -8.10 -2.03
C LEU A 163 2.10 -7.50 -0.81
N LEU A 164 3.42 -7.62 -0.73
CA LEU A 164 4.24 -6.92 0.25
C LEU A 164 5.02 -5.82 -0.46
N PHE A 165 4.80 -4.58 -0.02
CA PHE A 165 5.54 -3.40 -0.44
C PHE A 165 6.58 -3.10 0.62
N ALA A 166 7.84 -2.92 0.21
CA ALA A 166 8.92 -2.42 1.05
C ALA A 166 9.38 -1.05 0.53
N GLY A 167 9.23 -0.02 1.37
CA GLY A 167 9.84 1.29 1.13
C GLY A 167 11.29 1.24 1.59
N LEU A 168 12.23 1.51 0.70
CA LEU A 168 13.66 1.35 0.94
C LEU A 168 14.38 2.69 0.79
N MET A 169 15.37 2.92 1.64
CA MET A 169 16.37 3.96 1.46
C MET A 169 17.70 3.31 1.07
N LEU A 170 18.24 3.65 -0.10
CA LEU A 170 19.58 3.27 -0.52
C LEU A 170 20.57 4.28 0.06
N THR A 171 21.12 3.96 1.24
CA THR A 171 22.08 4.83 1.93
C THR A 171 23.52 4.52 1.47
N PRO A 172 24.50 5.39 1.79
CA PRO A 172 25.92 5.07 1.60
C PRO A 172 26.37 3.78 2.31
N ASP A 173 25.71 3.40 3.41
CA ASP A 173 26.00 2.21 4.22
C ASP A 173 25.14 0.98 3.84
N GLY A 174 24.48 1.05 2.67
CA GLY A 174 23.66 -0.02 2.12
C GLY A 174 22.14 0.21 2.26
N PRO A 175 21.32 -0.73 1.75
CA PRO A 175 19.87 -0.60 1.81
C PRO A 175 19.35 -0.65 3.24
N ARG A 176 18.33 0.16 3.52
CA ARG A 176 17.62 0.19 4.79
C ARG A 176 16.12 0.25 4.53
N VAL A 177 15.34 -0.55 5.24
CA VAL A 177 13.87 -0.51 5.14
C VAL A 177 13.33 0.67 5.95
N LEU A 178 12.50 1.50 5.33
CA LEU A 178 11.75 2.59 5.95
C LEU A 178 10.44 2.08 6.57
N GLU A 179 9.67 1.32 5.78
CA GLU A 179 8.37 0.79 6.15
C GLU A 179 7.94 -0.37 5.25
N TYR A 180 6.90 -1.09 5.69
CA TYR A 180 6.17 -2.04 4.84
C TYR A 180 4.72 -1.60 4.67
N ASN A 181 4.20 -1.82 3.47
CA ASN A 181 2.77 -1.72 3.18
C ASN A 181 2.24 -3.08 2.69
N CYS A 182 1.00 -3.40 3.06
CA CYS A 182 0.40 -4.70 2.76
C CYS A 182 -0.48 -4.68 1.51
N ARG A 183 -0.12 -3.86 0.52
CA ARG A 183 -0.89 -3.61 -0.71
C ARG A 183 -0.02 -2.97 -1.78
N PHE A 184 -0.59 -2.87 -2.98
CA PHE A 184 -0.07 -2.03 -4.06
C PHE A 184 0.10 -0.57 -3.62
N GLY A 185 1.21 0.04 -4.03
CA GLY A 185 1.46 1.48 -3.90
C GLY A 185 0.68 2.28 -4.94
N ASP A 186 0.50 3.57 -4.72
CA ASP A 186 -0.19 4.45 -5.65
C ASP A 186 0.52 5.81 -5.61
N PRO A 187 1.26 6.23 -6.65
CA PRO A 187 1.10 5.81 -8.04
C PRO A 187 2.07 4.72 -8.57
N GLU A 188 2.81 3.99 -7.72
CA GLU A 188 3.80 3.02 -8.19
C GLU A 188 3.18 1.89 -9.01
N THR A 189 1.97 1.46 -8.69
CA THR A 189 1.26 0.41 -9.43
C THR A 189 1.05 0.81 -10.88
N GLN A 190 0.71 2.07 -11.12
CA GLN A 190 0.51 2.65 -12.45
C GLN A 190 1.83 2.70 -13.24
N ALA A 191 2.99 2.74 -12.58
CA ALA A 191 4.29 2.64 -13.24
C ALA A 191 4.79 1.18 -13.39
N ILE A 192 4.35 0.25 -12.54
CA ILE A 192 4.85 -1.13 -12.53
C ILE A 192 4.03 -2.05 -13.44
N LEU A 193 2.71 -2.07 -13.29
CA LEU A 193 1.87 -3.05 -13.98
C LEU A 193 1.91 -2.94 -15.51
N PRO A 194 2.04 -1.75 -16.14
CA PRO A 194 2.18 -1.66 -17.60
C PRO A 194 3.44 -2.34 -18.16
N LEU A 195 4.41 -2.66 -17.31
CA LEU A 195 5.63 -3.37 -17.72
C LEU A 195 5.43 -4.88 -17.79
N MET A 196 4.41 -5.41 -17.12
CA MET A 196 4.15 -6.84 -17.03
C MET A 196 3.61 -7.36 -18.36
N ARG A 197 4.26 -8.38 -18.90
CA ARG A 197 3.91 -9.02 -20.20
C ARG A 197 3.09 -10.29 -20.03
N GLU A 198 2.67 -10.55 -18.81
CA GLU A 198 1.88 -11.70 -18.39
C GLU A 198 0.55 -11.20 -17.81
N ASP A 199 -0.46 -12.07 -17.78
CA ASP A 199 -1.70 -11.79 -17.08
C ASP A 199 -1.44 -11.66 -15.57
N LEU A 200 -1.98 -10.62 -14.95
CA LEU A 200 -1.87 -10.36 -13.52
C LEU A 200 -2.69 -11.36 -12.68
N LEU A 201 -3.85 -11.81 -13.18
CA LEU A 201 -4.79 -12.62 -12.39
C LEU A 201 -4.17 -13.94 -11.90
N PRO A 202 -3.45 -14.73 -12.72
CA PRO A 202 -2.76 -15.93 -12.27
C PRO A 202 -1.78 -15.69 -11.11
N TRP A 203 -1.10 -14.54 -11.09
CA TRP A 203 -0.16 -14.20 -10.01
C TRP A 203 -0.87 -13.86 -8.71
N LEU A 204 -1.98 -13.13 -8.78
CA LEU A 204 -2.82 -12.83 -7.62
C LEU A 204 -3.43 -14.10 -7.02
N LEU A 205 -3.95 -14.98 -7.87
CA LEU A 205 -4.50 -16.27 -7.45
C LEU A 205 -3.42 -17.15 -6.82
N ALA A 206 -2.25 -17.25 -7.45
CA ALA A 206 -1.15 -18.06 -6.93
C ALA A 206 -0.63 -17.55 -5.57
N ALA A 207 -0.59 -16.23 -5.36
CA ALA A 207 -0.28 -15.66 -4.05
C ALA A 207 -1.35 -15.99 -2.99
N ALA A 208 -2.63 -15.98 -3.36
CA ALA A 208 -3.72 -16.34 -2.44
C ALA A 208 -3.69 -17.84 -2.06
N GLU A 209 -3.37 -18.71 -3.02
CA GLU A 209 -3.44 -20.17 -2.87
C GLU A 209 -2.16 -20.81 -2.31
N GLY A 210 -1.03 -20.10 -2.29
CA GLY A 210 0.25 -20.70 -1.85
C GLY A 210 1.02 -21.37 -2.99
N THR A 211 0.80 -20.96 -4.24
CA THR A 211 1.26 -21.68 -5.44
C THR A 211 2.14 -20.82 -6.37
N LEU A 212 2.78 -19.76 -5.87
CA LEU A 212 3.61 -18.88 -6.70
C LEU A 212 4.68 -19.66 -7.48
N PRO A 213 4.87 -19.36 -8.78
CA PRO A 213 5.86 -20.04 -9.61
C PRO A 213 7.30 -19.75 -9.12
N PRO A 214 8.29 -20.58 -9.48
CA PRO A 214 9.69 -20.38 -9.07
C PRO A 214 10.33 -19.12 -9.68
N THR A 215 9.84 -18.66 -10.82
CA THR A 215 10.33 -17.48 -11.53
C THR A 215 9.62 -16.21 -11.07
N ALA A 216 10.21 -15.05 -11.32
CA ALA A 216 9.56 -13.75 -11.17
C ALA A 216 8.72 -13.41 -12.42
N PRO A 217 7.73 -12.50 -12.33
CA PRO A 217 6.95 -12.05 -13.48
C PRO A 217 7.84 -11.51 -14.59
N HIS A 218 7.53 -11.82 -15.84
CA HIS A 218 8.18 -11.23 -16.99
C HIS A 218 7.72 -9.78 -17.18
N CYS A 219 8.63 -8.84 -16.94
CA CYS A 219 8.41 -7.41 -17.14
C CYS A 219 9.47 -6.83 -18.08
N THR A 220 9.07 -5.96 -19.01
CA THR A 220 9.97 -5.32 -19.98
C THR A 220 9.56 -3.88 -20.32
N GLY A 221 10.55 -3.06 -20.68
CA GLY A 221 10.35 -1.65 -21.03
C GLY A 221 10.50 -0.71 -19.83
N SER A 222 9.94 0.48 -19.95
CA SER A 222 9.90 1.52 -18.93
C SER A 222 8.56 2.23 -18.94
N ALA A 223 8.15 2.75 -17.79
CA ALA A 223 6.91 3.47 -17.60
C ALA A 223 7.11 4.62 -16.62
N VAL A 224 6.45 5.74 -16.91
CA VAL A 224 6.45 6.95 -16.08
C VAL A 224 5.01 7.38 -15.90
N ALA A 225 4.57 7.44 -14.64
CA ALA A 225 3.25 7.88 -14.21
C ALA A 225 3.33 9.31 -13.66
N VAL A 226 2.56 10.24 -14.24
CA VAL A 226 2.44 11.63 -13.78
C VAL A 226 1.05 11.84 -13.21
N VAL A 227 0.97 12.26 -11.95
CA VAL A 227 -0.30 12.51 -11.26
C VAL A 227 -0.73 13.96 -11.44
N TYR A 228 -2.00 14.13 -11.79
CA TYR A 228 -2.70 15.42 -11.83
C TYR A 228 -3.60 15.53 -10.61
N ALA A 229 -3.42 16.60 -9.84
CA ALA A 229 -4.09 16.84 -8.57
C ALA A 229 -4.97 18.09 -8.61
N SER A 230 -6.04 18.09 -7.82
CA SER A 230 -6.93 19.22 -7.59
C SER A 230 -6.20 20.39 -6.92
N PRO A 231 -6.57 21.65 -7.23
CA PRO A 231 -6.02 22.80 -6.52
C PRO A 231 -6.27 22.69 -5.01
N GLY A 232 -5.27 23.04 -4.22
CA GLY A 232 -5.33 22.98 -2.74
C GLY A 232 -4.99 21.61 -2.16
N TYR A 233 -4.71 20.61 -2.99
CA TYR A 233 -4.09 19.36 -2.56
C TYR A 233 -2.68 19.62 -1.99
N PRO A 234 -2.26 18.98 -0.87
CA PRO A 234 -2.89 17.89 -0.12
C PRO A 234 -3.78 18.29 1.06
N GLU A 235 -3.97 19.58 1.32
CA GLU A 235 -4.65 20.05 2.54
C GLU A 235 -6.17 20.15 2.36
N ALA A 236 -6.61 20.89 1.34
CA ALA A 236 -8.01 21.19 1.08
C ALA A 236 -8.27 21.19 -0.44
N PRO A 237 -8.34 20.01 -1.07
CA PRO A 237 -8.54 19.90 -2.51
C PRO A 237 -9.92 20.42 -2.92
N GLN A 238 -9.98 21.25 -3.96
CA GLN A 238 -11.22 21.72 -4.55
C GLN A 238 -11.73 20.71 -5.59
N LEU A 239 -13.02 20.37 -5.51
CA LEU A 239 -13.66 19.31 -6.28
C LEU A 239 -14.74 19.87 -7.21
N GLY A 240 -15.17 19.06 -8.17
CA GLY A 240 -16.26 19.37 -9.10
C GLY A 240 -15.82 20.09 -10.38
N SER A 241 -14.53 20.30 -10.59
CA SER A 241 -14.02 20.92 -11.82
C SER A 241 -14.12 19.94 -12.99
N ARG A 242 -14.68 20.37 -14.11
CA ARG A 242 -14.73 19.56 -15.34
C ARG A 242 -13.33 19.26 -15.87
N VAL A 243 -13.13 18.02 -16.29
CA VAL A 243 -11.91 17.54 -16.95
C VAL A 243 -12.10 17.62 -18.46
N PHE A 244 -11.16 18.27 -19.16
CA PHE A 244 -11.15 18.41 -20.61
C PHE A 244 -9.94 17.70 -21.24
N GLY A 245 -10.04 17.31 -22.52
CA GLY A 245 -8.94 16.70 -23.28
C GLY A 245 -8.79 15.19 -23.09
N LEU A 246 -9.86 14.52 -22.63
CA LEU A 246 -9.91 13.05 -22.51
C LEU A 246 -9.94 12.38 -23.90
N GLU A 247 -10.47 13.10 -24.89
CA GLU A 247 -10.58 12.74 -26.30
C GLU A 247 -9.26 12.87 -27.08
N ASP A 248 -8.32 13.68 -26.58
CA ASP A 248 -7.05 14.02 -27.24
C ASP A 248 -5.85 13.26 -26.66
N LEU A 249 -6.10 12.18 -25.92
CA LEU A 249 -5.04 11.38 -25.31
C LEU A 249 -4.22 10.65 -26.37
N ASN A 250 -2.91 10.58 -26.15
CA ASN A 250 -2.04 9.76 -26.98
C ASN A 250 -2.45 8.27 -26.82
N PRO A 251 -2.75 7.54 -27.90
CA PRO A 251 -3.12 6.12 -27.83
C PRO A 251 -2.06 5.24 -27.16
N GLU A 252 -0.80 5.68 -27.13
CA GLU A 252 0.33 5.00 -26.45
C GLU A 252 0.48 5.38 -24.97
N THR A 253 -0.47 6.13 -24.42
CA THR A 253 -0.55 6.43 -22.98
C THR A 253 -1.72 5.71 -22.35
N LEU A 254 -1.55 5.31 -21.09
CA LEU A 254 -2.64 4.83 -20.25
C LEU A 254 -3.11 5.98 -19.36
N LEU A 255 -4.42 6.16 -19.26
CA LEU A 255 -5.02 7.09 -18.31
C LEU A 255 -5.70 6.30 -17.18
N PHE A 256 -5.25 6.52 -15.95
CA PHE A 256 -5.87 5.98 -14.76
C PHE A 256 -6.67 7.06 -14.05
N HIS A 257 -7.94 6.79 -13.82
CA HIS A 257 -8.80 7.62 -13.00
C HIS A 257 -8.53 7.35 -11.52
N ALA A 258 -8.36 8.40 -10.72
CA ALA A 258 -8.30 8.33 -9.26
C ALA A 258 -9.54 9.02 -8.70
N GLY A 259 -9.42 10.27 -8.24
CA GLY A 259 -10.53 11.09 -7.78
C GLY A 259 -11.29 11.73 -8.95
N THR A 260 -12.06 10.95 -9.71
CA THR A 260 -13.03 11.47 -10.69
C THR A 260 -14.45 10.95 -10.44
N SER A 261 -15.45 11.65 -10.95
CA SER A 261 -16.84 11.20 -10.99
C SER A 261 -17.51 11.69 -12.27
N LEU A 262 -18.66 11.12 -12.63
CA LEU A 262 -19.55 11.69 -13.63
C LEU A 262 -20.50 12.68 -12.96
N ASP A 263 -20.69 13.85 -13.58
CA ASP A 263 -21.74 14.78 -13.19
C ASP A 263 -23.12 14.37 -13.79
N PRO A 264 -24.23 15.06 -13.46
CA PRO A 264 -25.56 14.73 -13.99
C PRO A 264 -25.67 14.78 -15.52
N GLU A 265 -24.79 15.54 -16.18
CA GLU A 265 -24.69 15.66 -17.63
C GLU A 265 -23.84 14.55 -18.27
N GLY A 266 -23.20 13.70 -17.44
CA GLY A 266 -22.36 12.59 -17.87
C GLY A 266 -20.90 12.99 -18.14
N GLU A 267 -20.49 14.18 -17.71
CA GLU A 267 -19.14 14.70 -17.90
C GLU A 267 -18.23 14.30 -16.74
N VAL A 268 -16.94 14.10 -17.03
CA VAL A 268 -15.95 13.76 -16.00
C VAL A 268 -15.57 15.01 -15.22
N VAL A 269 -15.73 14.96 -13.89
CA VAL A 269 -15.36 16.02 -12.95
C VAL A 269 -14.39 15.52 -11.88
N THR A 270 -13.62 16.43 -11.28
CA THR A 270 -12.73 16.12 -10.15
C THR A 270 -13.55 15.73 -8.90
N SER A 271 -13.13 14.68 -8.20
CA SER A 271 -13.82 14.15 -7.01
C SER A 271 -12.86 13.73 -5.89
N GLY A 272 -11.57 13.97 -6.04
CA GLY A 272 -10.56 13.72 -5.00
C GLY A 272 -9.32 14.59 -5.16
N GLY A 273 -8.40 14.49 -4.19
CA GLY A 273 -7.17 15.28 -4.19
C GLY A 273 -6.23 14.95 -5.34
N ARG A 274 -5.95 13.65 -5.56
CA ARG A 274 -5.32 13.16 -6.79
C ARG A 274 -6.43 12.73 -7.74
N VAL A 275 -6.42 13.23 -8.96
CA VAL A 275 -7.54 13.16 -9.89
C VAL A 275 -7.28 12.11 -10.97
N LEU A 276 -6.14 12.21 -11.66
CA LEU A 276 -5.77 11.34 -12.78
C LEU A 276 -4.28 10.98 -12.68
N SER A 277 -3.91 9.87 -13.30
CA SER A 277 -2.51 9.53 -13.57
C SER A 277 -2.36 9.19 -15.05
N VAL A 278 -1.58 9.99 -15.78
CA VAL A 278 -1.18 9.68 -17.16
C VAL A 278 0.10 8.87 -17.12
N VAL A 279 0.10 7.72 -17.78
CA VAL A 279 1.25 6.83 -17.84
C VAL A 279 1.72 6.73 -19.27
N GLY A 280 2.92 7.23 -19.53
CA GLY A 280 3.65 6.88 -20.74
C GLY A 280 4.47 5.62 -20.49
N HIS A 281 4.43 4.66 -21.41
CA HIS A 281 5.21 3.43 -21.34
C HIS A 281 5.88 3.12 -22.69
N GLY A 282 6.88 2.25 -22.71
CA GLY A 282 7.52 1.77 -23.95
C GLY A 282 8.93 1.24 -23.72
N ASP A 283 9.68 1.03 -24.81
CA ASP A 283 10.98 0.34 -24.74
C ASP A 283 12.09 1.16 -24.11
N THR A 284 11.99 2.50 -24.17
CA THR A 284 12.98 3.42 -23.60
C THR A 284 12.37 4.28 -22.51
N TYR A 285 13.20 4.62 -21.54
CA TYR A 285 12.83 5.48 -20.42
C TYR A 285 12.44 6.89 -20.88
N GLU A 286 13.23 7.48 -21.78
CA GLU A 286 12.99 8.82 -22.33
C GLU A 286 11.69 8.86 -23.14
N GLY A 287 11.40 7.81 -23.90
CA GLY A 287 10.16 7.67 -24.66
C GLY A 287 8.94 7.57 -23.74
N ALA A 288 9.02 6.72 -22.71
CA ALA A 288 7.98 6.59 -21.69
C ALA A 288 7.72 7.95 -20.99
N ARG A 289 8.77 8.63 -20.57
CA ARG A 289 8.67 9.96 -19.94
C ARG A 289 8.05 10.99 -20.88
N SER A 290 8.53 11.08 -22.12
CA SER A 290 8.01 12.05 -23.09
C SER A 290 6.51 11.86 -23.36
N ARG A 291 6.05 10.60 -23.43
CA ARG A 291 4.63 10.27 -23.60
C ARG A 291 3.80 10.63 -22.38
N ALA A 292 4.29 10.38 -21.17
CA ALA A 292 3.57 10.73 -19.94
C ALA A 292 3.23 12.24 -19.89
N TYR A 293 4.12 13.07 -20.41
CA TYR A 293 3.96 14.53 -20.48
C TYR A 293 3.29 15.06 -21.75
N SER A 294 2.94 14.22 -22.72
CA SER A 294 2.33 14.70 -23.98
C SER A 294 0.85 15.07 -23.85
N SER A 295 0.21 14.68 -22.74
CA SER A 295 -1.21 14.90 -22.48
C SER A 295 -1.59 16.38 -22.49
N GLN A 296 -2.75 16.69 -23.10
CA GLN A 296 -3.37 18.02 -23.11
C GLN A 296 -4.52 18.14 -22.09
N LEU A 297 -4.58 17.20 -21.14
CA LEU A 297 -5.57 17.20 -20.07
C LEU A 297 -5.49 18.50 -19.28
N ARG A 298 -6.67 19.01 -18.91
CA ARG A 298 -6.78 20.25 -18.14
C ARG A 298 -8.06 20.28 -17.33
N PHE A 299 -7.95 20.85 -16.15
CA PHE A 299 -9.07 21.28 -15.31
C PHE A 299 -8.63 22.50 -14.50
N GLU A 300 -9.60 23.21 -13.92
CA GLU A 300 -9.33 24.44 -13.18
C GLU A 300 -8.35 24.22 -12.02
N GLY A 301 -7.26 25.00 -11.99
CA GLY A 301 -6.26 24.96 -10.91
C GLY A 301 -5.43 23.67 -10.83
N MET A 302 -5.41 22.86 -11.88
CA MET A 302 -4.66 21.59 -11.94
C MET A 302 -3.19 21.72 -11.49
N GLN A 303 -2.77 20.85 -10.57
CA GLN A 303 -1.40 20.77 -10.05
C GLN A 303 -0.74 19.47 -10.50
N TYR A 304 0.47 19.53 -11.06
CA TYR A 304 1.29 18.36 -11.39
C TYR A 304 2.77 18.76 -11.40
N ARG A 305 3.66 17.77 -11.22
CA ARG A 305 5.10 17.96 -11.34
C ARG A 305 5.56 17.82 -12.79
N THR A 306 6.60 18.55 -13.18
CA THR A 306 7.19 18.51 -14.53
C THR A 306 8.52 17.74 -14.59
N ASP A 307 9.01 17.30 -13.44
CA ASP A 307 10.31 16.66 -13.26
C ASP A 307 10.23 15.18 -12.82
N ILE A 308 9.04 14.57 -12.82
CA ILE A 308 8.90 13.12 -12.55
C ILE A 308 9.82 12.35 -13.49
N GLY A 309 10.66 11.50 -12.90
CA GLY A 309 11.66 10.74 -13.65
C GLY A 309 12.73 11.60 -14.34
N GLY A 310 12.97 12.83 -13.91
CA GLY A 310 13.98 13.73 -14.46
C GLY A 310 15.43 13.37 -14.08
N HIS A 311 16.38 14.04 -14.73
CA HIS A 311 17.83 13.78 -14.67
C HIS A 311 18.52 14.05 -13.32
N ASP A 312 17.80 14.34 -12.24
CA ASP A 312 18.42 14.57 -10.91
C ASP A 312 18.74 13.26 -10.17
N ALA A 313 18.18 12.12 -10.59
CA ALA A 313 18.44 10.82 -9.95
C ALA A 313 19.89 10.31 -10.13
N PRO A 314 20.52 10.38 -11.32
CA PRO A 314 21.92 9.97 -11.50
C PRO A 314 22.96 10.80 -10.74
N ASP A 315 22.74 12.12 -10.60
CA ASP A 315 23.69 13.02 -9.91
C ASP A 315 23.64 12.88 -8.39
N LYS A 316 22.45 12.61 -7.81
CA LYS A 316 22.30 12.22 -6.40
C LYS A 316 22.98 10.89 -6.06
N MET A 317 23.33 10.06 -7.06
CA MET A 317 23.89 8.71 -6.86
C MET A 317 25.39 8.59 -7.04
N ARG A 318 26.03 9.40 -7.89
CA ARG A 318 27.52 9.42 -7.98
C ARG A 318 28.15 9.75 -6.62
N SER A 319 27.44 10.47 -5.77
CA SER A 319 27.84 10.80 -4.40
C SER A 319 27.58 9.69 -3.35
N THR A 320 26.77 8.67 -3.66
CA THR A 320 26.39 7.60 -2.71
C THR A 320 27.21 6.31 -2.85
N GLY A 321 28.13 6.23 -3.81
CA GLY A 321 29.03 5.08 -4.00
C GLY A 321 28.41 3.85 -4.69
N TRP A 322 27.10 3.85 -4.95
CA TRP A 322 26.38 2.75 -5.59
C TRP A 322 26.70 2.56 -7.09
N LEU A 323 27.31 3.54 -7.76
CA LEU A 323 27.58 3.53 -9.21
C LEU A 323 29.00 3.06 -9.62
N SER A 324 29.79 2.46 -8.74
CA SER A 324 31.10 1.91 -9.16
C SER A 324 30.95 0.56 -9.91
N PRO A 325 31.82 0.27 -10.92
CA PRO A 325 31.66 -0.87 -11.83
C PRO A 325 31.65 -2.24 -11.12
N ALA A 326 30.97 -3.19 -11.75
CA ALA A 326 30.53 -4.50 -11.26
C ALA A 326 31.61 -5.53 -10.83
N SER A 327 32.86 -5.14 -10.53
CA SER A 327 33.93 -6.07 -10.17
C SER A 327 34.33 -6.12 -8.69
N SER A 328 33.67 -5.35 -7.80
CA SER A 328 33.94 -5.40 -6.34
C SER A 328 32.68 -5.51 -5.45
N ARG A 329 31.49 -5.67 -6.04
CA ARG A 329 30.22 -5.71 -5.29
C ARG A 329 29.99 -7.08 -4.66
N ALA A 330 30.45 -7.26 -3.43
CA ALA A 330 29.71 -8.05 -2.48
C ALA A 330 28.94 -7.05 -1.61
N LEU A 331 27.60 -7.14 -1.58
CA LEU A 331 26.87 -6.61 -0.42
C LEU A 331 27.58 -7.17 0.83
N PRO A 332 27.88 -6.37 1.86
CA PRO A 332 28.41 -6.89 3.11
C PRO A 332 27.29 -7.68 3.79
N VAL A 333 27.04 -8.89 3.29
CA VAL A 333 26.21 -9.89 3.91
C VAL A 333 27.13 -10.62 4.87
N GLU A 334 27.29 -10.08 6.09
CA GLU A 334 27.64 -10.97 7.18
C GLU A 334 26.47 -11.95 7.33
N ARG A 335 26.60 -13.13 6.70
CA ARG A 335 25.67 -14.23 6.88
C ARG A 335 25.68 -14.58 8.37
N PRO A 336 24.53 -14.50 9.08
CA PRO A 336 24.42 -15.20 10.34
C PRO A 336 24.75 -16.67 10.09
N ALA A 337 25.60 -17.26 10.93
CA ALA A 337 26.08 -18.63 10.77
C ALA A 337 24.92 -19.58 10.42
N GLY A 338 25.10 -20.32 9.31
CA GLY A 338 24.05 -21.13 8.70
C GLY A 338 23.41 -22.10 9.67
N ARG A 339 22.12 -21.90 9.94
CA ARG A 339 21.23 -23.00 10.32
C ARG A 339 20.83 -23.67 9.01
N GLY A 340 21.22 -24.93 8.85
CA GLY A 340 20.91 -25.71 7.65
C GLY A 340 19.42 -25.64 7.33
N ARG A 341 19.09 -25.57 6.04
CA ARG A 341 17.71 -25.68 5.55
C ARG A 341 17.08 -26.91 6.21
N PRO A 342 16.07 -26.74 7.08
CA PRO A 342 15.39 -27.89 7.63
C PRO A 342 14.57 -28.50 6.49
N GLN A 343 14.90 -29.74 6.15
CA GLN A 343 14.10 -30.56 5.25
C GLN A 343 12.85 -30.93 6.06
N LEU A 344 11.74 -30.23 5.83
CA LEU A 344 10.53 -30.37 6.63
C LEU A 344 9.36 -30.86 5.79
N ALA A 345 8.61 -31.75 6.43
CA ALA A 345 7.48 -32.47 5.87
C ALA A 345 6.34 -31.51 5.49
N PRO A 346 5.57 -31.82 4.43
CA PRO A 346 4.47 -31.00 4.00
C PRO A 346 3.43 -30.86 5.12
N THR A 347 3.25 -29.65 5.61
CA THR A 347 2.09 -29.26 6.42
C THR A 347 0.89 -29.21 5.48
N THR A 348 0.03 -30.21 5.57
CA THR A 348 -1.26 -30.22 4.90
C THR A 348 -2.12 -29.11 5.46
N VAL A 349 -2.21 -27.98 4.74
CA VAL A 349 -3.41 -27.14 4.74
C VAL A 349 -4.58 -28.06 4.38
N PRO A 350 -5.75 -27.97 5.03
CA PRO A 350 -6.91 -28.77 4.61
C PRO A 350 -7.15 -28.50 3.12
N ALA A 351 -6.89 -29.51 2.29
CA ALA A 351 -7.21 -29.48 0.87
C ALA A 351 -8.73 -29.54 0.74
N GLY A 352 -9.36 -28.38 0.90
CA GLY A 352 -10.75 -28.12 0.59
C GLY A 352 -10.89 -27.46 -0.77
N ALA A 353 -10.14 -27.91 -1.78
CA ALA A 353 -10.50 -27.64 -3.17
C ALA A 353 -11.78 -28.43 -3.44
N ARG A 354 -12.93 -27.83 -3.14
CA ARG A 354 -14.20 -28.32 -3.66
C ARG A 354 -14.08 -28.24 -5.18
N HIS A 355 -14.12 -29.39 -5.85
CA HIS A 355 -14.57 -29.45 -7.23
C HIS A 355 -15.81 -28.56 -7.33
N VAL A 356 -15.73 -27.50 -8.12
CA VAL A 356 -16.90 -26.70 -8.46
C VAL A 356 -17.77 -27.58 -9.35
N SER A 357 -18.64 -28.36 -8.72
CA SER A 357 -19.79 -28.97 -9.36
C SER A 357 -20.68 -27.86 -9.91
N GLU A 358 -21.24 -28.07 -11.10
CA GLU A 358 -22.07 -27.12 -11.87
C GLU A 358 -23.37 -26.63 -11.18
N GLU A 359 -23.54 -26.87 -9.88
CA GLU A 359 -24.64 -26.37 -9.03
C GLU A 359 -24.14 -25.70 -7.72
N ALA A 360 -22.97 -25.06 -7.73
CA ALA A 360 -22.50 -24.31 -6.56
C ALA A 360 -23.27 -22.97 -6.43
N SER A 361 -24.00 -22.80 -5.33
CA SER A 361 -24.60 -21.51 -4.94
C SER A 361 -23.53 -20.42 -4.88
N SER A 362 -23.84 -19.21 -5.36
CA SER A 362 -22.90 -18.08 -5.33
C SER A 362 -22.37 -17.84 -3.90
N PRO A 363 -21.05 -17.62 -3.72
CA PRO A 363 -20.46 -17.34 -2.42
C PRO A 363 -21.15 -16.18 -1.71
N ARG A 364 -21.41 -16.33 -0.42
CA ARG A 364 -22.09 -15.34 0.42
C ARG A 364 -21.08 -14.47 1.14
N ILE A 365 -21.05 -13.17 0.83
CA ILE A 365 -20.04 -12.25 1.34
C ILE A 365 -20.62 -11.23 2.32
N ALA A 366 -19.90 -10.99 3.41
CA ALA A 366 -20.17 -9.90 4.33
C ALA A 366 -19.16 -8.77 4.12
N VAL A 367 -19.64 -7.53 4.10
CA VAL A 367 -18.77 -6.36 3.85
C VAL A 367 -18.65 -5.50 5.11
N LEU A 368 -17.43 -5.34 5.62
CA LEU A 368 -17.12 -4.48 6.77
C LEU A 368 -16.62 -3.10 6.28
N VAL A 369 -17.26 -2.03 6.73
CA VAL A 369 -17.02 -0.65 6.24
C VAL A 369 -16.89 0.38 7.38
N SER A 370 -16.17 1.48 7.17
CA SER A 370 -15.99 2.53 8.19
C SER A 370 -16.34 3.95 7.75
N GLY A 371 -16.47 4.22 6.45
CA GLY A 371 -16.57 5.58 5.92
C GLY A 371 -17.62 5.74 4.83
N GLU A 372 -17.26 6.48 3.78
CA GLU A 372 -18.15 6.81 2.66
C GLU A 372 -18.62 5.60 1.86
N GLY A 373 -17.84 4.52 1.87
CA GLY A 373 -18.17 3.26 1.21
C GLY A 373 -17.96 3.28 -0.30
N SER A 374 -16.93 3.96 -0.82
CA SER A 374 -16.56 3.89 -2.24
C SER A 374 -16.25 2.46 -2.70
N ASN A 375 -15.49 1.69 -1.90
CA ASN A 375 -15.24 0.27 -2.18
C ASN A 375 -16.52 -0.56 -2.13
N LEU A 376 -17.42 -0.26 -1.19
CA LEU A 376 -18.73 -0.90 -1.16
C LEU A 376 -19.52 -0.56 -2.43
N GLN A 377 -19.51 0.69 -2.88
CA GLN A 377 -20.19 1.09 -4.10
C GLN A 377 -19.68 0.29 -5.31
N ALA A 378 -18.36 0.13 -5.45
CA ALA A 378 -17.81 -0.70 -6.53
C ALA A 378 -18.31 -2.16 -6.48
N LEU A 379 -18.45 -2.76 -5.29
CA LEU A 379 -19.05 -4.09 -5.13
C LEU A 379 -20.55 -4.11 -5.50
N LEU A 380 -21.29 -3.04 -5.17
CA LEU A 380 -22.71 -2.90 -5.53
C LEU A 380 -22.89 -2.72 -7.04
N ASP A 381 -22.02 -1.96 -7.68
CA ASP A 381 -22.02 -1.75 -9.13
C ASP A 381 -21.70 -3.07 -9.84
N ALA A 382 -20.69 -3.82 -9.38
CA ALA A 382 -20.36 -5.16 -9.89
C ALA A 382 -21.50 -6.17 -9.68
N ARG A 383 -22.22 -6.09 -8.55
CA ARG A 383 -23.43 -6.89 -8.31
C ARG A 383 -24.54 -6.55 -9.31
N THR A 384 -24.77 -5.25 -9.54
CA THR A 384 -25.79 -4.77 -10.48
C THR A 384 -25.49 -5.18 -11.92
N ASN A 385 -24.21 -5.23 -12.27
CA ASN A 385 -23.71 -5.65 -13.58
C ASN A 385 -23.48 -7.16 -13.70
N GLU A 386 -23.85 -7.96 -12.69
CA GLU A 386 -23.69 -9.43 -12.64
C GLU A 386 -22.24 -9.92 -12.79
N THR A 387 -21.24 -9.06 -12.56
CA THR A 387 -19.81 -9.41 -12.66
C THR A 387 -19.16 -9.79 -11.33
N LEU A 388 -19.86 -9.58 -10.21
CA LEU A 388 -19.31 -9.87 -8.88
C LEU A 388 -19.10 -11.37 -8.62
N GLY A 389 -19.96 -12.22 -9.17
CA GLY A 389 -19.91 -13.67 -8.94
C GLY A 389 -20.22 -14.11 -7.50
N ALA A 390 -20.75 -13.22 -6.65
CA ALA A 390 -21.03 -13.47 -5.23
C ALA A 390 -22.26 -12.68 -4.74
N GLU A 391 -22.89 -13.15 -3.66
CA GLU A 391 -24.04 -12.49 -3.03
C GLU A 391 -23.58 -11.66 -1.82
N ILE A 392 -23.88 -10.36 -1.79
CA ILE A 392 -23.62 -9.53 -0.60
C ILE A 392 -24.79 -9.70 0.38
N VAL A 393 -24.57 -10.42 1.48
CA VAL A 393 -25.64 -10.81 2.41
C VAL A 393 -25.80 -9.84 3.58
N VAL A 394 -24.73 -9.15 3.97
CA VAL A 394 -24.77 -8.16 5.06
C VAL A 394 -23.65 -7.12 4.93
N VAL A 395 -23.96 -5.89 5.30
CA VAL A 395 -22.96 -4.81 5.48
C VAL A 395 -22.93 -4.39 6.94
N VAL A 396 -21.74 -4.32 7.52
CA VAL A 396 -21.56 -3.95 8.93
C VAL A 396 -20.60 -2.77 9.04
N SER A 397 -20.97 -1.79 9.86
CA SER A 397 -20.09 -0.68 10.20
C SER A 397 -19.94 -0.52 11.70
N HIS A 398 -18.74 -0.16 12.15
CA HIS A 398 -18.53 0.28 13.52
C HIS A 398 -18.93 1.75 13.75
N ARG A 399 -19.41 2.45 12.71
CA ARG A 399 -19.86 3.84 12.79
C ARG A 399 -21.33 3.95 12.42
N VAL A 400 -22.11 4.54 13.32
CA VAL A 400 -23.55 4.75 13.11
C VAL A 400 -23.81 5.67 11.91
N GLY A 401 -22.98 6.69 11.71
CA GLY A 401 -23.10 7.67 10.63
C GLY A 401 -22.39 7.32 9.32
N ALA A 402 -21.93 6.08 9.12
CA ALA A 402 -21.25 5.72 7.88
C ALA A 402 -22.22 5.78 6.67
N ARG A 403 -21.91 6.62 5.67
CA ARG A 403 -22.71 6.71 4.43
C ARG A 403 -22.81 5.38 3.69
N ALA A 404 -21.80 4.50 3.84
CA ALA A 404 -21.83 3.14 3.33
C ALA A 404 -23.09 2.35 3.76
N LEU A 405 -23.60 2.56 4.99
CA LEU A 405 -24.82 1.90 5.45
C LEU A 405 -26.06 2.35 4.67
N ALA A 406 -26.12 3.63 4.30
CA ALA A 406 -27.20 4.15 3.46
C ALA A 406 -27.14 3.56 2.05
N ARG A 407 -25.93 3.41 1.48
CA ARG A 407 -25.72 2.75 0.17
C ARG A 407 -26.23 1.29 0.20
N ALA A 408 -25.84 0.54 1.23
CA ALA A 408 -26.27 -0.85 1.40
C ALA A 408 -27.80 -0.99 1.48
N ARG A 409 -28.45 -0.15 2.31
CA ARG A 409 -29.91 -0.13 2.44
C ARG A 409 -30.60 0.26 1.13
N GLY A 410 -30.06 1.23 0.42
CA GLY A 410 -30.55 1.63 -0.91
C GLY A 410 -30.48 0.50 -1.94
N ALA A 411 -29.52 -0.41 -1.80
CA ALA A 411 -29.38 -1.62 -2.62
C ALA A 411 -30.15 -2.85 -2.07
N GLY A 412 -30.98 -2.66 -1.05
CA GLY A 412 -31.79 -3.72 -0.43
C GLY A 412 -30.99 -4.72 0.43
N ILE A 413 -29.77 -4.38 0.83
CA ILE A 413 -28.90 -5.27 1.62
C ILE A 413 -29.04 -4.93 3.12
N PRO A 414 -29.20 -5.93 4.00
CA PRO A 414 -29.18 -5.73 5.45
C PRO A 414 -27.92 -5.00 5.92
N ALA A 415 -28.10 -3.90 6.67
CA ALA A 415 -27.00 -3.02 7.06
C ALA A 415 -27.05 -2.63 8.54
N TYR A 416 -26.03 -3.04 9.30
CA TYR A 416 -25.96 -2.89 10.75
C TYR A 416 -24.85 -1.92 11.18
N ALA A 417 -25.19 -1.06 12.14
CA ALA A 417 -24.21 -0.27 12.86
C ALA A 417 -23.97 -0.95 14.22
N LEU A 418 -22.74 -1.43 14.45
CA LEU A 418 -22.29 -1.97 15.73
C LEU A 418 -21.26 -1.00 16.31
N PRO A 419 -21.69 0.07 17.01
CA PRO A 419 -20.79 1.15 17.39
C PRO A 419 -19.71 0.70 18.37
N LEU A 420 -18.45 0.98 18.04
CA LEU A 420 -17.33 0.88 18.98
C LEU A 420 -17.02 2.28 19.53
N THR A 421 -17.57 2.60 20.70
CA THR A 421 -17.45 3.91 21.35
C THR A 421 -16.08 4.14 21.97
N ASP A 422 -15.47 3.10 22.53
CA ASP A 422 -14.11 3.12 23.04
C ASP A 422 -13.26 2.04 22.37
N ARG A 423 -12.50 2.46 21.35
CA ARG A 423 -11.62 1.58 20.57
C ARG A 423 -10.42 1.04 21.36
N LYS A 424 -10.13 1.62 22.52
CA LYS A 424 -8.89 1.38 23.28
C LYS A 424 -9.12 0.45 24.45
N ASN A 425 -10.36 0.45 24.98
CA ASN A 425 -10.76 -0.53 25.95
C ASN A 425 -10.77 -1.92 25.30
N LYS A 426 -9.80 -2.75 25.71
CA LYS A 426 -9.62 -4.12 25.21
C LYS A 426 -10.90 -4.94 25.35
N GLU A 427 -11.64 -4.75 26.43
CA GLU A 427 -12.89 -5.45 26.69
C GLU A 427 -14.01 -4.94 25.78
N ALA A 428 -14.15 -3.62 25.60
CA ALA A 428 -15.12 -3.06 24.65
C ALA A 428 -14.83 -3.53 23.21
N ARG A 429 -13.55 -3.61 22.84
CA ARG A 429 -13.12 -4.10 21.52
C ARG A 429 -13.40 -5.60 21.36
N ARG A 430 -13.13 -6.41 22.40
CA ARG A 430 -13.47 -7.84 22.44
C ARG A 430 -14.98 -8.04 22.27
N LEU A 431 -15.80 -7.35 23.06
CA LEU A 431 -17.26 -7.43 22.99
C LEU A 431 -17.80 -6.99 21.62
N HIS A 432 -17.23 -5.92 21.05
CA HIS A 432 -17.58 -5.49 19.69
C HIS A 432 -17.22 -6.55 18.64
N GLU A 433 -16.02 -7.14 18.70
CA GLU A 433 -15.62 -8.21 17.80
C GLU A 433 -16.50 -9.46 17.95
N GLU A 434 -16.92 -9.81 19.17
CA GLU A 434 -17.90 -10.88 19.44
C GLU A 434 -19.27 -10.58 18.83
N GLN A 435 -19.75 -9.33 18.93
CA GLN A 435 -21.00 -8.91 18.30
C GLN A 435 -20.93 -8.98 16.78
N VAL A 436 -19.81 -8.54 16.19
CA VAL A 436 -19.59 -8.65 14.74
C VAL A 436 -19.57 -10.11 14.34
N LEU A 437 -18.79 -10.97 15.01
CA LEU A 437 -18.73 -12.41 14.72
C LEU A 437 -20.09 -13.09 14.84
N GLY A 438 -20.83 -12.84 15.91
CA GLY A 438 -22.17 -13.40 16.11
C GLY A 438 -23.14 -12.99 15.00
N LEU A 439 -23.06 -11.74 14.55
CA LEU A 439 -23.83 -11.26 13.40
C LEU A 439 -23.38 -11.95 12.11
N LEU A 440 -22.09 -12.05 11.82
CA LEU A 440 -21.59 -12.71 10.62
C LEU A 440 -22.02 -14.19 10.56
N GLN A 441 -21.99 -14.88 11.70
CA GLN A 441 -22.43 -16.27 11.82
C GLN A 441 -23.94 -16.45 11.57
N SER A 442 -24.77 -15.43 11.83
CA SER A 442 -26.21 -15.52 11.57
C SER A 442 -26.58 -15.33 10.09
N TYR A 443 -25.63 -15.03 9.22
CA TYR A 443 -25.85 -14.77 7.79
C TYR A 443 -25.28 -15.85 6.85
N ASP A 444 -24.73 -16.94 7.41
CA ASP A 444 -24.07 -18.02 6.65
C ASP A 444 -23.02 -17.46 5.67
N VAL A 445 -22.07 -16.69 6.21
CA VAL A 445 -21.03 -16.00 5.43
C VAL A 445 -19.91 -16.97 5.04
N ASP A 446 -19.54 -16.94 3.75
CA ASP A 446 -18.40 -17.69 3.18
C ASP A 446 -17.11 -16.85 3.13
N LEU A 447 -17.22 -15.52 3.03
CA LEU A 447 -16.08 -14.60 2.93
C LEU A 447 -16.39 -13.24 3.59
N VAL A 448 -15.46 -12.71 4.38
CA VAL A 448 -15.53 -11.33 4.87
C VAL A 448 -14.67 -10.42 4.01
N VAL A 449 -15.24 -9.33 3.52
CA VAL A 449 -14.56 -8.30 2.74
C VAL A 449 -14.43 -7.02 3.56
N LEU A 450 -13.20 -6.63 3.90
CA LEU A 450 -12.88 -5.37 4.56
C LEU A 450 -12.81 -4.26 3.52
N ALA A 451 -13.93 -3.57 3.27
CA ALA A 451 -14.04 -2.50 2.29
C ALA A 451 -13.84 -1.13 2.94
N GLY A 452 -12.58 -0.75 3.18
CA GLY A 452 -12.25 0.47 3.93
C GLY A 452 -12.56 0.34 5.42
N TRP A 453 -12.28 -0.84 5.99
CA TRP A 453 -12.37 -1.09 7.42
C TRP A 453 -11.19 -0.48 8.17
N MET A 454 -11.45 0.39 9.14
CA MET A 454 -10.44 1.21 9.84
C MET A 454 -10.18 0.73 11.27
N LEU A 455 -10.40 -0.56 11.55
CA LEU A 455 -10.03 -1.19 12.81
C LEU A 455 -9.12 -2.39 12.50
N ILE A 456 -8.07 -2.55 13.29
CA ILE A 456 -7.28 -3.78 13.28
C ILE A 456 -8.19 -4.91 13.79
N LEU A 457 -8.10 -6.09 13.19
CA LEU A 457 -8.79 -7.29 13.69
C LEU A 457 -7.89 -7.99 14.71
N SER A 458 -8.43 -8.38 15.87
CA SER A 458 -7.65 -9.13 16.84
C SER A 458 -7.41 -10.59 16.40
N PRO A 459 -6.41 -11.28 16.96
CA PRO A 459 -6.25 -12.73 16.78
C PRO A 459 -7.54 -13.49 17.11
N ASN A 460 -8.23 -13.13 18.20
CA ASN A 460 -9.49 -13.78 18.59
C ASN A 460 -10.59 -13.61 17.52
N PHE A 461 -10.65 -12.45 16.86
CA PHE A 461 -11.58 -12.25 15.76
C PHE A 461 -11.25 -13.19 14.59
N LEU A 462 -9.97 -13.27 14.21
CA LEU A 462 -9.53 -14.12 13.11
C LEU A 462 -9.70 -15.62 13.43
N ASP A 463 -9.42 -16.05 14.66
CA ASP A 463 -9.63 -17.42 15.12
C ASP A 463 -11.14 -17.77 15.19
N GLY A 464 -11.97 -16.79 15.53
CA GLY A 464 -13.43 -16.91 15.55
C GLY A 464 -14.07 -16.90 14.15
N CYS A 465 -13.40 -16.26 13.18
CA CYS A 465 -13.76 -16.31 11.77
C CYS A 465 -13.43 -17.68 11.18
N ARG A 466 -14.46 -18.51 10.99
CA ARG A 466 -14.31 -19.80 10.29
C ARG A 466 -14.26 -19.65 8.76
N PHE A 467 -14.25 -18.42 8.27
CA PHE A 467 -14.25 -18.05 6.86
C PHE A 467 -13.05 -17.13 6.56
N PRO A 468 -12.54 -17.13 5.31
CA PRO A 468 -11.48 -16.21 4.90
C PRO A 468 -11.87 -14.75 5.09
N VAL A 469 -10.87 -13.90 5.31
CA VAL A 469 -11.01 -12.45 5.40
C VAL A 469 -10.13 -11.80 4.32
N LEU A 470 -10.76 -11.05 3.42
CA LEU A 470 -10.13 -10.32 2.33
C LEU A 470 -10.15 -8.82 2.64
N ASN A 471 -9.00 -8.15 2.58
CA ASN A 471 -8.94 -6.70 2.67
C ASN A 471 -8.89 -6.06 1.28
N VAL A 472 -9.80 -5.13 0.99
CA VAL A 472 -9.86 -4.43 -0.31
C VAL A 472 -9.65 -2.93 -0.13
N HIS A 473 -8.76 -2.37 -0.96
CA HIS A 473 -8.41 -0.95 -1.00
C HIS A 473 -8.74 -0.38 -2.38
N PRO A 474 -9.08 0.92 -2.53
CA PRO A 474 -9.16 1.55 -3.84
C PRO A 474 -7.75 1.62 -4.45
N ALA A 475 -7.33 0.56 -5.11
CA ALA A 475 -6.33 0.61 -6.16
C ALA A 475 -7.08 0.22 -7.43
N LEU A 476 -7.36 1.20 -8.27
CA LEU A 476 -8.12 1.00 -9.50
C LEU A 476 -7.22 0.31 -10.52
N LEU A 477 -7.66 -0.86 -10.99
CA LEU A 477 -7.11 -1.50 -12.18
C LEU A 477 -7.66 -0.78 -13.43
N PRO A 478 -6.93 -0.76 -14.55
CA PRO A 478 -7.36 -0.04 -15.76
C PRO A 478 -8.69 -0.61 -16.29
N LEU A 479 -9.51 0.26 -16.89
CA LEU A 479 -10.86 -0.06 -17.39
C LEU A 479 -10.85 -1.06 -18.57
N ASN A 480 -9.71 -1.26 -19.22
CA ASN A 480 -9.61 -2.10 -20.42
C ASN A 480 -8.98 -3.46 -20.06
N GLY A 481 -9.83 -4.38 -19.60
CA GLY A 481 -9.53 -5.81 -19.48
C GLY A 481 -9.49 -6.53 -20.83
N GLU A 482 -8.92 -5.92 -21.87
CA GLU A 482 -8.64 -6.58 -23.16
C GLU A 482 -7.15 -6.93 -23.23
N GLN A 483 -6.71 -7.90 -22.41
CA GLN A 483 -5.64 -8.76 -22.88
C GLN A 483 -6.30 -9.82 -23.76
N GLN A 484 -6.01 -9.75 -25.06
CA GLN A 484 -6.48 -10.73 -26.03
C GLN A 484 -6.11 -12.16 -25.58
N ILE A 485 -7.09 -13.05 -25.72
CA ILE A 485 -7.09 -14.50 -25.44
C ILE A 485 -5.83 -15.20 -25.97
#